data_AF-A0A7Y7ND79-F1
#
_entry.id   AF-A0A7Y7ND79-F1
#
_cell.length_a   1.000
_cell.length_b   1.000
_cell.length_c   1.000
_cell.angle_alpha   90.00
_cell.angle_beta   90.00
_cell.angle_gamma   90.00
#
_symmetry.space_group_name_H-M   'P 1'
#
loop_
_entity.id
_entity.type
_entity.pdbx_description
1 polymer ?
#
loop_
_entity_poly.entity_id
_entity_poly.type
_entity_poly.pdbx_seq_one_letter_code
_entity_poly.pdbx_strand_id
1 'polypeptide(L)'
;MDKKDAYREKLDAQLKEWKIKIDQLESRVASASSEVKDELIKEIEGLRRQKTVVREKWNELQKTGGETWDKMKDGLEKASTELKETLDKVINRFK
;
A
#
# COMPACT_ATOMS: atom_id res chain seq x y z
N MET A 1 13.35 -18.82 -12.17
CA MET A 1 12.89 -17.97 -11.07
C MET A 1 12.32 -18.85 -9.99
N ASP A 2 12.77 -18.68 -8.76
CA ASP A 2 12.13 -19.31 -7.60
C ASP A 2 10.76 -18.64 -7.35
N LYS A 3 9.81 -19.36 -6.76
CA LYS A 3 8.49 -18.81 -6.37
C LYS A 3 8.65 -17.60 -5.46
N LYS A 4 9.70 -17.58 -4.63
CA LYS A 4 10.01 -16.45 -3.76
C LYS A 4 10.38 -15.21 -4.56
N ASP A 5 11.25 -15.33 -5.57
CA ASP A 5 11.70 -14.20 -6.38
C ASP A 5 10.55 -13.59 -7.21
N ALA A 6 9.71 -14.43 -7.80
CA ALA A 6 8.52 -13.94 -8.51
C ALA A 6 7.56 -13.19 -7.57
N TYR A 7 7.39 -13.67 -6.34
CA TYR A 7 6.61 -12.96 -5.32
C TYR A 7 7.27 -11.62 -4.96
N ARG A 8 8.61 -11.59 -4.87
CA ARG A 8 9.37 -10.37 -4.56
C ARG A 8 9.14 -9.26 -5.58
N GLU A 9 9.29 -9.60 -6.85
CA GLU A 9 9.11 -8.65 -7.95
C GLU A 9 7.67 -8.15 -8.03
N LYS A 10 6.70 -9.04 -7.86
CA LYS A 10 5.27 -8.68 -7.86
C LYS A 10 4.98 -7.65 -6.78
N LEU A 11 5.45 -7.87 -5.55
CA LEU A 11 5.14 -6.96 -4.46
C LEU A 11 5.87 -5.62 -4.58
N ASP A 12 7.11 -5.62 -5.08
CA ASP A 12 7.84 -4.38 -5.36
C ASP A 12 7.11 -3.53 -6.42
N ALA A 13 6.60 -4.17 -7.47
CA ALA A 13 5.77 -3.52 -8.49
C ALA A 13 4.48 -2.95 -7.89
N GLN A 14 3.79 -3.70 -7.02
CA GLN A 14 2.57 -3.22 -6.35
C GLN A 14 2.85 -2.04 -5.41
N LEU A 15 3.95 -2.07 -4.65
CA LEU A 15 4.35 -0.95 -3.79
C LEU A 15 4.64 0.33 -4.59
N LYS A 16 5.26 0.19 -5.77
CA LYS A 16 5.47 1.29 -6.71
C LYS A 16 4.14 1.83 -7.26
N GLU A 17 3.23 0.95 -7.67
CA GLU A 17 1.92 1.32 -8.16
C GLU A 17 1.11 2.08 -7.10
N TRP A 18 1.04 1.58 -5.87
CA TRP A 18 0.33 2.25 -4.78
C TRP A 18 0.97 3.59 -4.41
N LYS A 19 2.31 3.69 -4.45
CA LYS A 19 2.97 4.99 -4.28
C LYS A 19 2.47 5.99 -5.33
N ILE A 20 2.47 5.62 -6.61
CA ILE A 20 2.03 6.51 -7.70
C ILE A 20 0.56 6.91 -7.49
N LYS A 21 -0.32 5.97 -7.15
CA LYS A 21 -1.75 6.25 -6.91
C LYS A 21 -1.96 7.19 -5.72
N ILE A 22 -1.25 6.97 -4.61
CA ILE A 22 -1.33 7.84 -3.43
C ILE A 22 -0.80 9.25 -3.76
N ASP A 23 0.34 9.35 -4.46
CA ASP A 23 0.91 10.63 -4.89
C ASP A 23 -0.07 11.38 -5.85
N GLN A 24 -0.83 10.65 -6.68
CA GLN A 24 -1.90 11.23 -7.52
C GLN A 24 -3.11 11.72 -6.69
N LEU A 25 -3.53 10.98 -5.67
CA LEU A 25 -4.63 11.39 -4.78
C LEU A 25 -4.27 12.66 -4.01
N GLU A 26 -3.03 12.79 -3.56
CA GLU A 26 -2.52 13.99 -2.89
C GLU A 26 -2.59 15.22 -3.79
N SER A 27 -2.17 15.07 -5.05
CA SER A 27 -2.27 16.16 -6.03
C SER A 27 -3.73 16.56 -6.27
N ARG A 28 -4.65 15.59 -6.38
CA ARG A 28 -6.09 15.86 -6.55
C ARG A 28 -6.69 16.54 -5.32
N VAL A 29 -6.33 16.12 -4.11
CA VAL A 29 -6.85 16.72 -2.88
C VAL A 29 -6.39 18.17 -2.70
N ALA A 30 -5.21 18.51 -3.21
CA ALA A 30 -4.72 19.90 -3.19
C ALA A 30 -5.67 20.84 -3.96
N SER A 31 -6.27 20.34 -5.06
CA SER A 31 -7.24 21.04 -5.89
C SER A 31 -8.72 20.90 -5.47
N ALA A 32 -9.02 20.11 -4.43
CA ALA A 32 -10.40 19.89 -3.96
C ALA A 32 -10.94 21.08 -3.15
N SER A 33 -12.28 21.24 -3.14
CA SER A 33 -12.99 22.22 -2.32
C SER A 33 -12.72 22.02 -0.82
N SER A 34 -12.68 23.11 -0.06
CA SER A 34 -12.31 23.09 1.37
C SER A 34 -13.20 22.20 2.24
N GLU A 35 -14.47 22.03 1.88
CA GLU A 35 -15.45 21.23 2.65
C GLU A 35 -15.10 19.75 2.74
N VAL A 36 -14.54 19.16 1.67
CA VAL A 36 -14.18 17.73 1.61
C VAL A 36 -12.68 17.49 1.77
N LYS A 37 -11.88 18.56 1.70
CA LYS A 37 -10.42 18.49 1.67
C LYS A 37 -9.83 17.87 2.94
N ASP A 38 -10.32 18.26 4.11
CA ASP A 38 -9.78 17.78 5.40
C ASP A 38 -10.03 16.28 5.60
N GLU A 39 -11.19 15.77 5.20
CA GLU A 39 -11.51 14.34 5.28
C GLU A 39 -10.61 13.53 4.34
N LEU A 40 -10.50 13.95 3.09
CA LEU A 40 -9.67 13.27 2.09
C LEU A 40 -8.18 13.30 2.46
N ILE A 41 -7.68 14.40 3.04
CA ILE A 41 -6.30 14.47 3.56
C ILE A 41 -6.08 13.39 4.62
N LYS A 42 -7.01 13.23 5.58
CA LYS A 42 -6.90 12.20 6.63
C LYS A 42 -6.89 10.78 6.04
N GLU A 43 -7.74 10.51 5.06
CA GLU A 43 -7.76 9.21 4.38
C GLU A 43 -6.44 8.93 3.65
N ILE A 44 -5.91 9.92 2.93
CA ILE A 44 -4.63 9.84 2.23
C ILE A 44 -3.46 9.63 3.21
N GLU A 45 -3.46 10.30 4.36
CA GLU A 45 -2.48 10.04 5.41
C GLU A 45 -2.57 8.61 5.96
N GLY A 46 -3.80 8.08 6.09
CA GLY A 46 -4.05 6.68 6.42
C GLY A 46 -3.41 5.73 5.41
N LEU A 47 -3.62 5.97 4.11
CA LEU A 47 -3.01 5.21 3.03
C LEU A 47 -1.48 5.25 3.07
N ARG A 48 -0.89 6.41 3.35
CA ARG A 48 0.57 6.55 3.52
C ARG A 48 1.09 5.66 4.65
N ARG A 49 0.42 5.68 5.81
CA ARG A 49 0.81 4.86 6.97
C ARG A 49 0.69 3.36 6.65
N GLN A 50 -0.41 2.93 6.05
CA GLN A 50 -0.60 1.53 5.63
C GLN A 50 0.48 1.09 4.63
N LYS A 51 0.79 1.92 3.62
CA LYS A 51 1.89 1.64 2.67
C LYS A 51 3.24 1.48 3.37
N THR A 52 3.53 2.33 4.36
CA THR A 52 4.76 2.20 5.16
C THR A 52 4.81 0.88 5.90
N VAL A 53 3.72 0.48 6.56
CA VAL A 53 3.63 -0.83 7.25
C VAL A 53 3.87 -2.00 6.29
N VAL A 54 3.25 -1.97 5.10
CA VAL A 54 3.48 -3.00 4.07
C VAL A 54 4.95 -3.02 3.64
N ARG A 55 5.58 -1.85 3.45
CA ARG A 55 7.00 -1.74 3.09
C ARG A 55 7.92 -2.28 4.19
N GLU A 56 7.63 -2.01 5.46
CA GLU A 56 8.42 -2.53 6.59
C GLU A 56 8.34 -4.05 6.65
N LYS A 57 7.11 -4.61 6.63
CA LYS A 57 6.88 -6.06 6.58
C LYS A 57 7.53 -6.71 5.35
N TRP A 58 7.54 -6.01 4.22
CA TRP A 58 8.22 -6.47 3.02
C TRP A 58 9.73 -6.57 3.21
N ASN A 59 10.35 -5.52 3.77
CA ASN A 59 11.78 -5.50 4.07
C ASN A 59 12.17 -6.60 5.07
N GLU A 60 11.31 -6.89 6.05
CA GLU A 60 11.48 -8.01 6.97
C GLU A 60 11.40 -9.36 6.24
N LEU A 61 10.37 -9.56 5.41
CA LEU A 61 10.18 -10.78 4.64
C LEU A 61 11.36 -11.06 3.69
N GLN A 62 11.98 -10.02 3.12
CA GLN A 62 13.16 -10.17 2.27
C GLN A 62 14.37 -10.75 3.03
N LYS A 63 14.50 -10.42 4.31
CA LYS A 63 15.58 -10.87 5.19
C LYS A 63 15.30 -12.25 5.81
N THR A 64 14.03 -12.62 5.91
CA THR A 64 13.59 -13.88 6.50
C THR A 64 13.70 -15.04 5.50
N GLY A 65 14.15 -16.20 5.96
CA GLY A 65 14.21 -17.45 5.21
C GLY A 65 13.47 -18.60 5.90
N GLY A 66 13.47 -19.77 5.27
CA GLY A 66 12.92 -21.00 5.85
C GLY A 66 11.43 -20.92 6.21
N GLU A 67 11.04 -21.64 7.27
CA GLU A 67 9.65 -21.83 7.72
C GLU A 67 8.98 -20.55 8.26
N THR A 68 9.77 -19.55 8.65
CA THR A 68 9.24 -18.25 9.11
C THR A 68 8.78 -17.37 7.94
N TRP A 69 9.24 -17.67 6.72
CA TRP A 69 8.91 -16.91 5.53
C TRP A 69 7.41 -16.94 5.22
N ASP A 70 6.77 -18.12 5.28
CA ASP A 70 5.34 -18.26 4.98
C ASP A 70 4.46 -17.49 5.97
N LYS A 71 4.78 -17.54 7.27
CA LYS A 71 4.05 -16.77 8.30
C LYS A 71 4.18 -15.26 8.11
N MET A 72 5.38 -14.76 7.78
CA MET A 72 5.58 -13.34 7.52
C MET A 72 4.91 -12.90 6.23
N LYS A 73 4.91 -13.75 5.21
CA LYS A 73 4.21 -13.53 3.95
C LYS A 73 2.70 -13.37 4.18
N ASP A 74 2.07 -14.23 4.96
CA ASP A 74 0.63 -14.12 5.25
C ASP A 74 0.30 -12.78 5.93
N GLY A 75 1.12 -12.34 6.89
CA GLY A 75 0.95 -11.04 7.54
C GLY A 75 1.13 -9.86 6.58
N LEU A 76 2.02 -9.98 5.60
CA LEU A 76 2.24 -9.00 4.55
C LEU A 76 1.09 -8.97 3.53
N GLU A 77 0.56 -10.13 3.14
CA GLU A 77 -0.58 -10.23 2.21
C GLU A 77 -1.86 -9.63 2.82
N LYS A 78 -2.08 -9.81 4.12
CA LYS A 78 -3.19 -9.15 4.84
C LYS A 78 -3.07 -7.63 4.80
N ALA A 79 -1.92 -7.09 5.22
CA ALA A 79 -1.69 -5.64 5.19
C ALA A 79 -1.76 -5.05 3.78
N SER A 80 -1.28 -5.79 2.78
CA SER A 80 -1.37 -5.44 1.35
C SER A 80 -2.81 -5.37 0.86
N THR A 81 -3.64 -6.32 1.29
CA THR A 81 -5.07 -6.37 0.94
C THR A 81 -5.82 -5.20 1.55
N GLU A 82 -5.63 -4.94 2.84
CA GLU A 82 -6.25 -3.81 3.54
C GLU A 82 -5.88 -2.46 2.90
N LEU A 83 -4.60 -2.27 2.56
CA LEU A 83 -4.15 -1.07 1.85
C LEU A 83 -4.85 -0.93 0.50
N LYS A 84 -4.92 -2.01 -0.28
CA LYS A 84 -5.57 -1.99 -1.59
C LYS A 84 -7.06 -1.63 -1.46
N GLU A 85 -7.77 -2.25 -0.54
CA GLU A 85 -9.19 -1.94 -0.32
C GLU A 85 -9.41 -0.49 0.11
N THR A 86 -8.56 0.02 1.00
CA THR A 86 -8.63 1.41 1.45
C THR A 86 -8.33 2.34 0.26
N LEU A 87 -7.33 2.03 -0.55
CA LEU A 87 -6.94 2.82 -1.71
C LEU A 87 -8.07 2.87 -2.75
N ASP A 88 -8.67 1.73 -3.07
CA ASP A 88 -9.77 1.62 -4.02
C ASP A 88 -11.00 2.40 -3.53
N LYS A 89 -11.30 2.38 -2.23
CA LYS A 89 -12.35 3.21 -1.61
C LYS A 89 -12.09 4.70 -1.80
N VAL A 90 -10.88 5.16 -1.47
CA VAL A 90 -10.52 6.59 -1.61
C VAL A 90 -10.57 7.00 -3.09
N ILE A 91 -10.00 6.21 -4.00
CA ILE A 91 -10.05 6.48 -5.46
C ILE A 91 -11.50 6.62 -5.95
N ASN A 92 -12.40 5.76 -5.48
CA ASN A 92 -13.81 5.83 -5.87
C ASN A 92 -14.53 7.09 -5.36
N ARG A 93 -14.05 7.75 -4.30
CA ARG A 93 -14.58 9.07 -3.87
C ARG A 93 -14.16 10.22 -4.79
N PHE A 94 -13.11 10.03 -5.59
CA PHE A 94 -12.64 11.02 -6.58
C PHE A 94 -13.16 10.74 -8.01
N LYS A 95 -13.99 9.71 -8.20
CA LYS A 95 -14.71 9.48 -9.46
C LYS A 95 -16.01 10.26 -9.45
#